data_AF-A0A2B4SWE1-F1
#
_entry.id   AF-A0A2B4SWE1-F1
#
_cell.length_a   1.000
_cell.length_b   1.000
_cell.length_c   1.000
_cell.angle_alpha   90.00
_cell.angle_beta   90.00
_cell.angle_gamma   90.00
#
_symmetry.space_group_name_H-M   'P 1'
#
loop_
_entity.id
_entity.type
_entity.pdbx_description
1 polymer ?
#
loop_
_entity_poly.entity_id
_entity_poly.type
_entity_poly.pdbx_seq_one_letter_code
_entity_poly.pdbx_strand_id
1 'polypeptide(L)'
;MASPQLTQMEKKRLQGFLNEMLRAGCLKGFKYFALYLRGREELICRVLNEPMSPEIWSYYASPSSEKSRRGTLSFTFDSQASLPRNEQSLIMSASTQKSLSGYGFMDIGLPPASPSDKDIDLKDDKSTLFLIAAYARYSCPYVWVRSNHERLVALSRESGKEKQKDSPLKLKSTAEWKQRDTKLWDIIAEIVKLCMYPAPLNPFSIDFKYFEGLPLVQRVIATGAMAHFLQKVVASGDHAYNARVFDDLGEITRSHFKDLQTLVRQRRLQEIEQASPQYPVYNMQPQDTQFYNTQQQKQQTNYYQTGPVQQPLPTSGYSGQYQSGRMY
;
A
#
# COMPACT_ATOMS: atom_id res chain seq x y z
N MET A 1 3.96 -22.94 32.45
CA MET A 1 2.69 -22.27 32.07
C MET A 1 3.02 -20.83 31.71
N ALA A 2 2.52 -20.30 30.58
CA ALA A 2 2.73 -18.89 30.24
C ALA A 2 1.89 -17.98 31.16
N SER A 3 2.41 -16.80 31.53
CA SER A 3 1.66 -15.87 32.37
C SER A 3 0.52 -15.20 31.57
N PRO A 4 -0.65 -14.98 32.17
CA PRO A 4 -1.85 -14.53 31.44
C PRO A 4 -1.68 -13.15 30.76
N GLN A 5 -0.76 -12.31 31.25
CA GLN A 5 -0.46 -11.00 30.66
C GLN A 5 0.25 -11.11 29.30
N LEU A 6 1.19 -12.06 29.11
CA LEU A 6 1.82 -12.27 27.81
C LEU A 6 0.77 -12.69 26.77
N THR A 7 -0.16 -13.57 27.14
CA THR A 7 -1.22 -14.05 26.24
C THR A 7 -2.18 -12.92 25.82
N GLN A 8 -2.41 -11.92 26.68
CA GLN A 8 -3.23 -10.76 26.33
C GLN A 8 -2.49 -9.80 25.38
N MET A 9 -1.18 -9.59 25.56
CA MET A 9 -0.35 -8.80 24.64
C MET A 9 -0.20 -9.46 23.27
N GLU A 10 0.02 -10.78 23.21
CA GLU A 10 0.04 -11.55 21.96
C GLU A 10 -1.28 -11.40 21.20
N LYS A 11 -2.44 -11.55 21.88
CA LYS A 11 -3.76 -11.31 21.29
C LYS A 11 -3.95 -9.87 20.79
N LYS A 12 -3.58 -8.87 21.59
CA LYS A 12 -3.69 -7.44 21.18
C LYS A 12 -2.86 -7.16 19.93
N ARG A 13 -1.66 -7.72 19.84
CA ARG A 13 -0.79 -7.53 18.67
C ARG A 13 -1.28 -8.27 17.44
N LEU A 14 -1.79 -9.50 17.58
CA LEU A 14 -2.44 -10.21 16.49
C LEU A 14 -3.62 -9.40 15.95
N GLN A 15 -4.47 -8.83 16.82
CA GLN A 15 -5.56 -7.96 16.40
C GLN A 15 -5.06 -6.68 15.69
N GLY A 16 -3.93 -6.11 16.12
CA GLY A 16 -3.24 -5.03 15.38
C GLY A 16 -2.89 -5.45 13.95
N PHE A 17 -2.22 -6.60 13.80
CA PHE A 17 -1.81 -7.16 12.52
C PHE A 17 -2.99 -7.51 11.60
N LEU A 18 -4.08 -8.08 12.13
CA LEU A 18 -5.31 -8.35 11.37
C LEU A 18 -5.96 -7.05 10.86
N ASN A 19 -5.90 -5.96 11.65
CA ASN A 19 -6.34 -4.64 11.19
C ASN A 19 -5.41 -4.03 10.12
N GLU A 20 -4.11 -4.33 10.16
CA GLU A 20 -3.17 -3.97 9.09
C GLU A 20 -3.47 -4.74 7.79
N MET A 21 -3.76 -6.05 7.88
CA MET A 21 -4.21 -6.88 6.74
C MET A 21 -5.48 -6.35 6.10
N LEU A 22 -6.49 -6.00 6.89
CA LEU A 22 -7.75 -5.44 6.38
C LEU A 22 -7.55 -4.09 5.67
N ARG A 23 -6.66 -3.23 6.19
CA ARG A 23 -6.40 -1.89 5.62
C ARG A 23 -5.52 -1.94 4.37
N ALA A 24 -4.51 -2.80 4.35
CA ALA A 24 -3.58 -2.92 3.22
C ALA A 24 -4.13 -3.84 2.11
N GLY A 25 -4.89 -4.89 2.46
CA GLY A 25 -5.28 -5.97 1.55
C GLY A 25 -6.22 -5.57 0.41
N CYS A 26 -6.79 -4.37 0.46
CA CYS A 26 -7.64 -3.79 -0.58
C CYS A 26 -6.90 -2.74 -1.45
N LEU A 27 -5.63 -2.43 -1.13
CA LEU A 27 -4.84 -1.45 -1.87
C LEU A 27 -4.33 -2.03 -3.20
N LYS A 28 -4.23 -1.15 -4.20
CA LYS A 28 -3.79 -1.45 -5.57
C LYS A 28 -2.86 -0.33 -6.05
N GLY A 29 -2.10 -0.59 -7.11
CA GLY A 29 -1.17 0.39 -7.68
C GLY A 29 0.23 0.35 -7.08
N PHE A 30 0.68 -0.79 -6.54
CA PHE A 30 2.10 -1.06 -6.30
C PHE A 30 2.72 -1.66 -7.58
N LYS A 31 3.96 -1.30 -7.90
CA LYS A 31 4.67 -1.80 -9.09
C LYS A 31 5.04 -3.28 -9.02
N TYR A 32 5.32 -3.79 -7.81
CA TYR A 32 6.02 -5.06 -7.62
C TYR A 32 5.17 -6.18 -7.04
N PHE A 33 3.99 -5.86 -6.51
CA PHE A 33 3.10 -6.84 -5.94
C PHE A 33 1.64 -6.39 -6.01
N ALA A 34 0.71 -7.34 -5.92
CA ALA A 34 -0.70 -7.09 -5.78
C ALA A 34 -1.24 -7.81 -4.54
N LEU A 35 -2.11 -7.14 -3.80
CA LEU A 35 -2.77 -7.69 -2.62
C LEU A 35 -4.21 -8.06 -2.95
N TYR A 36 -4.66 -9.15 -2.33
CA TYR A 36 -6.06 -9.58 -2.36
C TYR A 36 -6.44 -10.17 -0.99
N LEU A 37 -7.28 -9.47 -0.25
CA LEU A 37 -7.82 -9.95 1.02
C LEU A 37 -8.80 -11.11 0.76
N ARG A 38 -8.37 -12.34 1.09
CA ARG A 38 -9.17 -13.57 0.89
C ARG A 38 -10.15 -13.80 2.03
N GLY A 39 -9.77 -13.42 3.25
CA GLY A 39 -10.60 -13.58 4.44
C GLY A 39 -10.14 -12.69 5.59
N ARG A 40 -10.80 -12.79 6.74
CA ARG A 40 -10.49 -11.94 7.91
C ARG A 40 -9.10 -12.18 8.48
N GLU A 41 -8.57 -13.39 8.32
CA GLU A 41 -7.23 -13.81 8.79
C GLU A 41 -6.30 -14.23 7.63
N GLU A 42 -6.70 -14.00 6.37
CA GLU A 42 -6.01 -14.48 5.16
C GLU A 42 -5.84 -13.37 4.11
N LEU A 43 -4.59 -13.12 3.72
CA LEU A 43 -4.20 -12.18 2.68
C LEU A 43 -3.36 -12.89 1.62
N ILE A 44 -3.79 -12.79 0.36
CA ILE A 44 -2.99 -13.21 -0.78
C ILE A 44 -2.08 -12.05 -1.19
N CYS A 45 -0.80 -12.33 -1.40
CA CYS A 45 0.17 -11.41 -1.99
C CYS A 45 0.77 -12.07 -3.25
N ARG A 46 0.50 -11.49 -4.42
CA ARG A 46 1.13 -11.86 -5.69
C ARG A 46 2.32 -10.94 -5.91
N VAL A 47 3.54 -11.47 -5.99
CA VAL A 47 4.77 -10.68 -6.14
C VAL A 47 5.40 -10.96 -7.51
N LEU A 48 5.82 -9.93 -8.23
CA LEU A 48 6.49 -10.08 -9.53
C LEU A 48 7.84 -10.79 -9.37
N ASN A 49 8.15 -11.62 -10.36
CA ASN A 49 9.40 -12.37 -10.48
C ASN A 49 10.44 -11.63 -11.35
N GLU A 50 10.29 -10.32 -11.56
CA GLU A 50 10.99 -9.63 -12.64
C GLU A 50 12.36 -9.03 -12.29
N PRO A 51 13.36 -9.20 -13.18
CA PRO A 51 13.55 -10.37 -14.05
C PRO A 51 14.08 -11.56 -13.24
N MET A 52 13.65 -12.79 -13.56
CA MET A 52 14.51 -13.97 -13.82
C MET A 52 13.71 -15.28 -13.98
N SER A 53 13.61 -15.74 -15.22
CA SER A 53 13.44 -17.13 -15.72
C SER A 53 13.88 -17.11 -17.21
N PRO A 54 14.29 -18.21 -17.88
CA PRO A 54 14.22 -19.63 -17.47
C PRO A 54 15.23 -20.07 -16.40
N GLU A 55 16.42 -19.48 -16.34
CA GLU A 55 17.49 -19.88 -15.41
C GLU A 55 17.28 -19.19 -14.02
N ILE A 56 18.21 -19.27 -13.05
CA ILE A 56 18.18 -18.37 -11.86
C ILE A 56 19.47 -17.53 -11.57
N TRP A 57 20.34 -17.17 -12.52
CA TRP A 57 20.29 -17.20 -14.00
C TRP A 57 21.61 -17.72 -14.58
N SER A 58 21.71 -19.04 -14.65
CA SER A 58 22.92 -19.87 -14.53
C SER A 58 23.59 -19.67 -13.17
N TYR A 59 23.70 -18.42 -12.71
CA TYR A 59 24.14 -18.03 -11.37
C TYR A 59 23.43 -18.87 -10.29
N TYR A 60 24.13 -19.54 -9.38
CA TYR A 60 25.52 -19.35 -8.97
C TYR A 60 26.66 -19.81 -9.93
N ALA A 61 26.38 -20.26 -11.16
CA ALA A 61 27.37 -20.46 -12.24
C ALA A 61 28.52 -19.42 -12.21
N SER A 62 29.78 -19.82 -12.00
CA SER A 62 30.30 -21.17 -11.83
C SER A 62 31.62 -21.11 -11.05
N PRO A 63 32.39 -22.20 -10.92
CA PRO A 63 32.16 -23.36 -10.06
C PRO A 63 32.51 -23.12 -8.58
N SER A 64 32.94 -21.91 -8.19
CA SER A 64 33.65 -21.64 -6.93
C SER A 64 32.90 -20.69 -5.98
N SER A 65 31.61 -20.92 -5.74
CA SER A 65 30.72 -19.97 -5.04
C SER A 65 30.92 -19.91 -3.51
N GLU A 66 32.07 -19.44 -3.06
CA GLU A 66 32.16 -18.60 -1.86
C GLU A 66 32.29 -17.13 -2.28
N LYS A 67 31.40 -16.26 -1.77
CA LYS A 67 31.55 -14.79 -1.78
C LYS A 67 31.79 -14.17 -3.17
N SER A 68 30.75 -14.10 -4.00
CA SER A 68 30.76 -13.15 -5.13
C SER A 68 30.68 -11.70 -4.64
N ARG A 69 31.86 -11.15 -4.35
CA ARG A 69 32.30 -9.77 -4.63
C ARG A 69 31.43 -8.63 -4.06
N ARG A 70 31.74 -8.28 -2.80
CA ARG A 70 31.75 -6.92 -2.20
C ARG A 70 30.92 -5.82 -2.93
N GLY A 71 29.60 -5.97 -2.89
CA GLY A 71 28.71 -4.86 -2.54
C GLY A 71 28.07 -5.22 -1.20
N THR A 72 27.96 -4.29 -0.26
CA THR A 72 27.37 -4.55 1.07
C THR A 72 25.85 -4.69 0.96
N LEU A 73 25.42 -5.82 0.41
CA LEU A 73 24.03 -6.24 0.36
C LEU A 73 23.76 -7.04 1.64
N SER A 74 22.79 -6.58 2.44
CA SER A 74 22.54 -7.09 3.79
C SER A 74 21.82 -8.44 3.77
N PHE A 75 22.57 -9.48 3.39
CA PHE A 75 22.20 -10.88 3.54
C PHE A 75 23.26 -11.63 4.37
N THR A 76 23.35 -11.27 5.65
CA THR A 76 23.73 -12.24 6.69
C THR A 76 22.61 -13.29 6.81
N PHE A 77 22.77 -14.34 6.01
CA PHE A 77 22.24 -15.67 6.26
C PHE A 77 23.42 -16.49 6.78
N ASP A 78 23.83 -16.23 8.02
CA ASP A 78 24.92 -16.98 8.63
C ASP A 78 24.46 -18.42 8.89
N SER A 79 25.18 -19.35 8.27
CA SER A 79 24.93 -20.80 8.19
C SER A 79 23.95 -21.30 7.10
N GLN A 80 24.54 -21.59 5.93
CA GLN A 80 24.16 -22.65 4.96
C GLN A 80 22.68 -22.77 4.48
N ALA A 81 22.34 -21.93 3.50
CA ALA A 81 21.49 -22.20 2.32
C ALA A 81 20.46 -23.37 2.31
N SER A 82 19.55 -23.40 3.27
CA SER A 82 18.23 -24.02 3.12
C SER A 82 17.15 -22.94 3.15
N LEU A 83 16.04 -23.13 2.42
CA LEU A 83 14.84 -22.31 2.60
C LEU A 83 14.43 -22.57 4.03
N PRO A 84 14.43 -21.57 4.94
CA PRO A 84 14.19 -21.86 6.33
C PRO A 84 12.70 -22.20 6.43
N ARG A 85 12.36 -23.49 6.43
CA ARG A 85 11.00 -24.00 6.55
C ARG A 85 10.73 -24.33 8.02
N ASN A 86 9.49 -24.14 8.46
CA ASN A 86 9.11 -24.58 9.81
C ASN A 86 8.43 -25.95 9.78
N GLU A 87 9.23 -27.01 9.69
CA GLU A 87 8.73 -28.38 9.82
C GLU A 87 8.10 -28.64 11.20
N GLN A 88 8.51 -27.90 12.24
CA GLN A 88 7.91 -27.95 13.58
C GLN A 88 6.57 -27.20 13.70
N SER A 89 6.17 -26.40 12.69
CA SER A 89 4.81 -25.83 12.63
C SER A 89 3.77 -26.86 12.17
N LEU A 90 4.18 -28.01 11.64
CA LEU A 90 3.29 -29.12 11.35
C LEU A 90 3.03 -29.88 12.67
N ILE A 91 1.84 -29.69 13.24
CA ILE A 91 1.38 -30.34 14.48
C ILE A 91 1.33 -31.88 14.36
N MET A 92 1.38 -32.40 13.13
CA MET A 92 1.33 -33.83 12.83
C MET A 92 2.37 -34.20 11.77
N SER A 93 2.93 -35.41 11.88
CA SER A 93 3.80 -35.96 10.83
C SER A 93 3.04 -36.14 9.51
N ALA A 94 3.74 -36.05 8.38
CA ALA A 94 3.14 -36.30 7.05
C ALA A 94 2.54 -37.71 6.91
N SER A 95 3.00 -38.69 7.71
CA SER A 95 2.41 -40.03 7.79
C SER A 95 1.03 -40.00 8.49
N THR A 96 0.93 -39.24 9.58
CA THR A 96 -0.31 -39.04 10.35
C THR A 96 -1.36 -38.29 9.54
N GLN A 97 -0.96 -37.25 8.78
CA GLN A 97 -1.87 -36.51 7.90
C GLN A 97 -2.47 -37.39 6.79
N LYS A 98 -1.66 -38.23 6.13
CA LYS A 98 -2.14 -39.17 5.09
C LYS A 98 -3.06 -40.26 5.65
N SER A 99 -2.88 -40.66 6.90
CA SER A 99 -3.77 -41.61 7.59
C SER A 99 -5.14 -41.00 7.90
N LEU A 100 -5.19 -39.70 8.22
CA LEU A 100 -6.43 -39.00 8.58
C LEU A 100 -7.25 -38.54 7.37
N SER A 101 -6.64 -38.33 6.20
CA SER A 101 -7.36 -37.91 4.97
C SER A 101 -8.38 -38.93 4.43
N GLY A 102 -8.47 -40.14 5.02
CA GLY A 102 -9.47 -41.16 4.68
C GLY A 102 -10.75 -41.14 5.52
N TYR A 103 -10.78 -40.42 6.66
CA TYR A 103 -11.94 -40.38 7.55
C TYR A 103 -12.59 -38.99 7.54
N GLY A 104 -13.71 -38.86 6.80
CA GLY A 104 -14.42 -37.59 6.57
C GLY A 104 -15.17 -36.99 7.75
N PHE A 105 -14.76 -37.25 8.99
CA PHE A 105 -15.44 -36.75 10.20
C PHE A 105 -14.50 -36.73 11.42
N MET A 106 -13.94 -35.56 11.73
CA MET A 106 -13.63 -35.03 13.08
C MET A 106 -12.68 -33.83 12.98
N ASP A 107 -12.99 -32.75 13.70
CA ASP A 107 -12.33 -31.44 13.62
C ASP A 107 -11.01 -31.39 14.43
N ILE A 108 -10.10 -32.33 14.12
CA ILE A 108 -8.90 -32.62 14.92
C ILE A 108 -7.62 -32.20 14.20
N GLY A 109 -6.95 -31.19 14.76
CA GLY A 109 -5.49 -31.04 14.73
C GLY A 109 -4.82 -30.65 13.41
N LEU A 110 -5.47 -30.81 12.26
CA LEU A 110 -4.92 -30.31 11.00
C LEU A 110 -4.80 -28.77 11.04
N PRO A 111 -3.75 -28.17 10.44
CA PRO A 111 -3.83 -26.77 10.06
C PRO A 111 -5.06 -26.60 9.13
N PRO A 112 -5.78 -25.46 9.18
CA PRO A 112 -6.93 -25.24 8.30
C PRO A 112 -6.49 -25.55 6.87
N ALA A 113 -7.23 -26.44 6.20
CA ALA A 113 -6.81 -27.00 4.92
C ALA A 113 -6.45 -25.85 3.98
N SER A 114 -5.18 -25.77 3.62
CA SER A 114 -4.68 -24.70 2.75
C SER A 114 -5.54 -24.71 1.49
N PRO A 115 -6.24 -23.62 1.15
CA PRO A 115 -7.25 -23.68 0.11
C PRO A 115 -6.67 -24.20 -1.19
N SER A 116 -7.39 -25.14 -1.81
CA SER A 116 -6.84 -25.90 -2.92
C SER A 116 -6.42 -25.00 -4.07
N ASP A 117 -5.25 -25.29 -4.64
CA ASP A 117 -4.67 -24.88 -5.93
C ASP A 117 -5.64 -24.51 -7.07
N LYS A 118 -6.88 -25.00 -7.04
CA LYS A 118 -7.95 -24.74 -8.01
C LYS A 118 -8.49 -23.29 -7.99
N ASP A 119 -8.35 -22.57 -6.87
CA ASP A 119 -8.82 -21.17 -6.73
C ASP A 119 -7.84 -20.13 -7.32
N ILE A 120 -6.67 -20.57 -7.75
CA ILE A 120 -5.52 -19.72 -8.07
C ILE A 120 -5.08 -20.03 -9.50
N ASP A 121 -4.92 -19.01 -10.33
CA ASP A 121 -4.29 -19.19 -11.63
C ASP A 121 -2.78 -19.48 -11.46
N LEU A 122 -2.46 -20.78 -11.41
CA LEU A 122 -1.15 -21.32 -11.07
C LEU A 122 -0.11 -21.21 -12.19
N LYS A 123 -0.49 -20.72 -13.38
CA LYS A 123 0.37 -20.71 -14.58
C LYS A 123 0.95 -19.34 -14.94
N ASP A 124 1.08 -18.46 -13.96
CA ASP A 124 1.82 -17.21 -14.10
C ASP A 124 3.28 -17.37 -13.65
N ASP A 125 4.15 -17.73 -14.59
CA ASP A 125 5.60 -17.82 -14.35
C ASP A 125 6.22 -16.46 -13.95
N LYS A 126 5.54 -15.35 -14.27
CA LYS A 126 6.01 -13.99 -14.00
C LYS A 126 5.69 -13.50 -12.58
N SER A 127 4.90 -14.23 -11.80
CA SER A 127 4.64 -13.84 -10.40
C SER A 127 4.52 -15.02 -9.43
N THR A 128 5.12 -14.87 -8.25
CA THR A 128 5.02 -15.84 -7.16
C THR A 128 3.86 -15.45 -6.24
N LEU A 129 2.95 -16.39 -5.99
CA LEU A 129 1.84 -16.20 -5.07
C LEU A 129 2.21 -16.66 -3.65
N PHE A 130 1.86 -15.83 -2.67
CA PHE A 130 1.98 -16.13 -1.25
C PHE A 130 0.62 -16.02 -0.56
N LEU A 131 0.36 -16.90 0.41
CA LEU A 131 -0.68 -16.73 1.42
C LEU A 131 -0.01 -16.25 2.71
N ILE A 132 -0.33 -15.05 3.15
CA ILE A 132 -0.03 -14.54 4.49
C ILE A 132 -1.28 -14.81 5.33
N ALA A 133 -1.19 -15.66 6.35
CA ALA A 133 -2.32 -15.91 7.25
C ALA A 133 -1.92 -15.78 8.73
N ALA A 134 -2.83 -15.25 9.53
CA ALA A 134 -2.61 -14.88 10.93
C ALA A 134 -3.70 -15.45 11.85
N TYR A 135 -3.98 -16.75 11.70
CA TYR A 135 -5.07 -17.41 12.43
C TYR A 135 -4.91 -17.32 13.95
N ALA A 136 -6.01 -17.00 14.64
CA ALA A 136 -6.07 -16.93 16.11
C ALA A 136 -5.51 -18.18 16.82
N ARG A 137 -5.67 -19.37 16.23
CA ARG A 137 -5.13 -20.65 16.74
C ARG A 137 -3.61 -20.63 16.94
N TYR A 138 -2.87 -19.89 16.13
CA TYR A 138 -1.40 -19.80 16.21
C TYR A 138 -0.89 -18.57 16.96
N SER A 139 -1.68 -17.50 17.02
CA SER A 139 -1.28 -16.21 17.63
C SER A 139 -0.02 -15.55 17.02
N CYS A 140 0.34 -15.94 15.80
CA CYS A 140 1.39 -15.32 14.99
C CYS A 140 1.07 -15.46 13.48
N PRO A 141 1.60 -14.57 12.63
CA PRO A 141 1.48 -14.70 11.18
C PRO A 141 2.44 -15.76 10.64
N TYR A 142 1.98 -16.46 9.61
CA TYR A 142 2.76 -17.40 8.80
C TYR A 142 2.58 -17.06 7.32
N VAL A 143 3.59 -17.40 6.52
CA VAL A 143 3.57 -17.19 5.06
C VAL A 143 3.82 -18.50 4.35
N TRP A 144 2.93 -18.87 3.45
CA TRP A 144 3.08 -20.02 2.55
C TRP A 144 3.30 -19.54 1.13
N VAL A 145 4.15 -20.25 0.40
CA VAL A 145 4.18 -20.17 -1.07
C VAL A 145 2.96 -20.92 -1.62
N ARG A 146 2.40 -20.46 -2.74
CA ARG A 146 1.24 -21.07 -3.43
C ARG A 146 1.42 -21.25 -4.93
N SER A 147 2.35 -20.54 -5.57
CA SER A 147 2.79 -20.81 -6.95
C SER A 147 4.31 -20.74 -7.00
N ASN A 148 4.93 -21.22 -8.10
CA ASN A 148 6.37 -21.09 -8.34
C ASN A 148 7.26 -21.61 -7.19
N HIS A 149 6.79 -22.65 -6.47
CA HIS A 149 7.54 -23.31 -5.40
C HIS A 149 8.92 -23.79 -5.88
N GLU A 150 9.00 -24.32 -7.10
CA GLU A 150 10.25 -24.85 -7.67
C GLU A 150 11.28 -23.74 -7.93
N ARG A 151 10.84 -22.55 -8.34
CA ARG A 151 11.69 -21.34 -8.48
C ARG A 151 12.30 -20.94 -7.13
N LEU A 152 11.50 -20.91 -6.07
CA LEU A 152 12.00 -20.56 -4.72
C LEU A 152 12.80 -21.70 -4.08
N VAL A 153 12.44 -22.97 -4.31
CA VAL A 153 13.19 -24.12 -3.80
C VAL A 153 14.53 -24.27 -4.52
N ALA A 154 14.63 -23.93 -5.81
CA ALA A 154 15.91 -23.93 -6.52
C ALA A 154 16.95 -22.96 -5.92
N LEU A 155 16.53 -21.96 -5.14
CA LEU A 155 17.40 -21.09 -4.33
C LEU A 155 18.01 -21.81 -3.11
N SER A 156 17.71 -23.10 -2.88
CA SER A 156 18.12 -23.86 -1.70
C SER A 156 18.39 -25.32 -2.04
N ARG A 157 19.54 -25.85 -1.62
CA ARG A 157 20.13 -27.06 -2.21
C ARG A 157 19.54 -28.39 -1.68
N GLU A 158 18.25 -28.43 -1.35
CA GLU A 158 17.56 -29.60 -0.79
C GLU A 158 16.67 -30.32 -1.81
N SER A 159 16.99 -31.59 -2.07
CA SER A 159 16.30 -32.48 -3.02
C SER A 159 15.01 -33.12 -2.46
N GLY A 160 14.24 -32.39 -1.65
CA GLY A 160 13.00 -32.84 -0.99
C GLY A 160 11.71 -32.60 -1.78
N LYS A 161 11.63 -33.07 -3.04
CA LYS A 161 10.74 -32.54 -4.10
C LYS A 161 9.21 -32.47 -3.85
N GLU A 162 8.64 -33.17 -2.86
CA GLU A 162 7.17 -33.21 -2.68
C GLU A 162 6.67 -32.90 -1.26
N LYS A 163 7.36 -33.35 -0.21
CA LYS A 163 6.87 -33.28 1.19
C LYS A 163 6.86 -31.87 1.80
N GLN A 164 7.31 -30.86 1.07
CA GLN A 164 7.64 -29.53 1.59
C GLN A 164 6.83 -28.38 0.95
N LYS A 165 5.82 -28.68 0.10
CA LYS A 165 4.98 -27.62 -0.53
C LYS A 165 4.09 -26.90 0.49
N ASP A 166 3.58 -27.61 1.50
CA ASP A 166 2.64 -27.07 2.51
C ASP A 166 3.30 -26.46 3.77
N SER A 167 4.64 -26.50 3.86
CA SER A 167 5.36 -25.93 5.00
C SER A 167 5.47 -24.40 4.88
N PRO A 168 5.17 -23.62 5.93
CA PRO A 168 5.36 -22.17 5.91
C PRO A 168 6.84 -21.79 5.86
N LEU A 169 7.11 -20.63 5.26
CA LEU A 169 8.40 -19.95 5.28
C LEU A 169 8.68 -19.39 6.69
N LYS A 170 9.88 -19.59 7.22
CA LYS A 170 10.46 -18.84 8.33
C LYS A 170 11.09 -17.56 7.77
N LEU A 171 10.24 -16.58 7.46
CA LEU A 171 10.71 -15.23 7.21
C LEU A 171 11.28 -14.66 8.52
N LYS A 172 12.35 -13.85 8.47
CA LYS A 172 12.95 -13.19 9.63
C LYS A 172 11.89 -12.41 10.41
N SER A 173 11.07 -11.63 9.68
CA SER A 173 9.88 -10.94 10.18
C SER A 173 8.94 -11.84 11.01
N THR A 174 8.60 -13.04 10.50
CA THR A 174 7.72 -14.00 11.20
C THR A 174 8.41 -14.73 12.35
N ALA A 175 9.69 -15.04 12.24
CA ALA A 175 10.46 -15.74 13.28
C ALA A 175 10.72 -14.83 14.49
N GLU A 176 11.04 -13.56 14.24
CA GLU A 176 11.23 -12.54 15.26
C GLU A 176 9.91 -12.01 15.83
N TRP A 177 8.74 -12.51 15.39
CA TRP A 177 7.41 -12.07 15.84
C TRP A 177 7.40 -11.87 17.36
N LYS A 178 7.63 -12.89 18.18
CA LYS A 178 7.53 -12.75 19.65
C LYS A 178 8.49 -11.71 20.28
N GLN A 179 9.53 -11.29 19.57
CA GLN A 179 10.59 -10.40 20.07
C GLN A 179 10.46 -8.95 19.57
N ARG A 180 9.86 -8.73 18.40
CA ARG A 180 9.72 -7.40 17.76
C ARG A 180 8.26 -7.12 17.39
N ASP A 181 7.88 -5.85 17.27
CA ASP A 181 6.56 -5.45 16.80
C ASP A 181 6.45 -5.53 15.26
N THR A 182 6.69 -6.73 14.71
CA THR A 182 6.63 -7.00 13.27
C THR A 182 5.28 -6.59 12.69
N LYS A 183 5.33 -5.83 11.60
CA LYS A 183 4.18 -5.34 10.85
C LYS A 183 3.93 -6.15 9.59
N LEU A 184 2.74 -5.99 9.02
CA LEU A 184 2.43 -6.61 7.73
C LEU A 184 3.40 -6.19 6.62
N TRP A 185 3.78 -4.92 6.58
CA TRP A 185 4.71 -4.42 5.57
C TRP A 185 6.16 -4.90 5.78
N ASP A 186 6.58 -5.28 6.99
CA ASP A 186 7.88 -5.95 7.16
C ASP A 186 7.90 -7.29 6.40
N ILE A 187 6.81 -8.06 6.52
CA ILE A 187 6.62 -9.33 5.80
C ILE A 187 6.55 -9.09 4.29
N ILE A 188 5.77 -8.10 3.83
CA ILE A 188 5.65 -7.78 2.39
C ILE A 188 7.01 -7.35 1.82
N ALA A 189 7.76 -6.49 2.51
CA ALA A 189 9.07 -6.05 2.09
C ALA A 189 10.07 -7.22 2.01
N GLU A 190 9.97 -8.20 2.92
CA GLU A 190 10.81 -9.40 2.90
C GLU A 190 10.48 -10.31 1.69
N ILE A 191 9.20 -10.59 1.40
CA ILE A 191 8.83 -11.43 0.25
C ILE A 191 9.05 -10.72 -1.10
N VAL A 192 8.94 -9.39 -1.18
CA VAL A 192 9.30 -8.62 -2.39
C VAL A 192 10.80 -8.74 -2.66
N LYS A 193 11.65 -8.58 -1.62
CA LYS A 193 13.10 -8.79 -1.73
C LYS A 193 13.48 -10.25 -2.04
N LEU A 194 12.66 -11.22 -1.65
CA LEU A 194 12.86 -12.65 -1.97
C LEU A 194 12.59 -12.97 -3.45
N CYS A 195 11.62 -12.29 -4.08
CA CYS A 195 11.18 -12.64 -5.44
C CYS A 195 11.90 -11.89 -6.56
N MET A 196 12.40 -10.69 -6.26
CA MET A 196 12.96 -9.74 -7.23
C MET A 196 14.47 -9.66 -7.16
N TYR A 197 15.14 -9.67 -8.32
CA TYR A 197 16.57 -9.45 -8.42
C TYR A 197 16.93 -8.49 -9.58
N PRO A 198 17.66 -7.38 -9.33
CA PRO A 198 18.08 -6.89 -8.01
C PRO A 198 16.88 -6.51 -7.15
N ALA A 199 16.99 -6.68 -5.84
CA ALA A 199 15.93 -6.31 -4.91
C ALA A 199 15.64 -4.80 -5.01
N PRO A 200 14.37 -4.39 -5.12
CA PRO A 200 14.04 -2.98 -5.34
C PRO A 200 14.42 -2.11 -4.14
N LEU A 201 14.96 -0.92 -4.43
CA LEU A 201 15.32 0.08 -3.41
C LEU A 201 14.12 0.56 -2.59
N ASN A 202 12.92 0.50 -3.17
CA ASN A 202 11.64 0.72 -2.51
C ASN A 202 10.74 -0.49 -2.82
N PRO A 203 10.50 -1.44 -1.88
CA PRO A 203 9.61 -2.57 -2.14
C PRO A 203 8.14 -2.16 -2.31
N PHE A 204 7.78 -0.93 -1.91
CA PHE A 204 6.43 -0.35 -2.00
C PHE A 204 6.27 0.66 -3.15
N SER A 205 7.16 0.66 -4.14
CA SER A 205 7.11 1.62 -5.24
C SER A 205 5.73 1.71 -5.89
N ILE A 206 5.22 2.93 -6.01
CA ILE A 206 3.89 3.21 -6.53
C ILE A 206 3.89 3.26 -8.07
N ASP A 207 2.89 2.63 -8.68
CA ASP A 207 2.58 2.84 -10.09
C ASP A 207 1.62 4.02 -10.25
N PHE A 208 2.17 5.21 -10.45
CA PHE A 208 1.38 6.43 -10.65
C PHE A 208 0.46 6.34 -11.89
N LYS A 209 0.83 5.56 -12.93
CA LYS A 209 0.01 5.40 -14.13
C LYS A 209 -1.29 4.66 -13.84
N TYR A 210 -1.25 3.65 -12.95
CA TYR A 210 -2.46 3.00 -12.45
C TYR A 210 -3.42 4.02 -11.83
N PHE A 211 -2.91 4.94 -11.00
CA PHE A 211 -3.76 5.98 -10.40
C PHE A 211 -4.28 6.96 -11.44
N GLU A 212 -3.45 7.47 -12.35
CA GLU A 212 -3.87 8.39 -13.42
C GLU A 212 -5.03 7.84 -14.26
N GLY A 213 -5.01 6.53 -14.55
CA GLY A 213 -6.08 5.83 -15.27
C GLY A 213 -7.41 5.65 -14.50
N LEU A 214 -7.46 5.92 -13.20
CA LEU A 214 -8.70 5.82 -12.42
C LEU A 214 -9.65 7.01 -12.66
N PRO A 215 -10.98 6.79 -12.69
CA PRO A 215 -11.98 7.85 -12.62
C PRO A 215 -11.78 8.73 -11.37
N LEU A 216 -11.97 10.04 -11.51
CA LEU A 216 -11.59 11.04 -10.48
C LEU A 216 -12.05 10.68 -9.04
N VAL A 217 -13.31 10.26 -8.86
CA VAL A 217 -13.83 9.88 -7.53
C VAL A 217 -13.09 8.68 -6.95
N GLN A 218 -12.84 7.65 -7.77
CA GLN A 218 -12.09 6.46 -7.36
C GLN A 218 -10.62 6.81 -7.09
N ARG A 219 -10.04 7.69 -7.91
CA ARG A 219 -8.66 8.17 -7.77
C ARG A 219 -8.43 8.92 -6.46
N VAL A 220 -9.34 9.84 -6.08
CA VAL A 220 -9.26 10.55 -4.78
C VAL A 220 -9.28 9.56 -3.61
N ILE A 221 -10.18 8.57 -3.63
CA ILE A 221 -10.27 7.56 -2.56
C ILE A 221 -9.02 6.69 -2.51
N ALA A 222 -8.57 6.18 -3.66
CA ALA A 222 -7.43 5.28 -3.76
C ALA A 222 -6.11 5.96 -3.39
N THR A 223 -5.87 7.19 -3.87
CA THR A 223 -4.67 7.98 -3.53
C THR A 223 -4.63 8.34 -2.04
N GLY A 224 -5.76 8.68 -1.42
CA GLY A 224 -5.84 8.96 0.02
C GLY A 224 -5.56 7.73 0.89
N ALA A 225 -6.13 6.58 0.50
CA ALA A 225 -5.87 5.30 1.17
C ALA A 225 -4.39 4.87 1.04
N MET A 226 -3.80 5.05 -0.15
CA MET A 226 -2.39 4.77 -0.40
C MET A 226 -1.47 5.70 0.39
N ALA A 227 -1.74 7.01 0.42
CA ALA A 227 -0.98 7.98 1.20
C ALA A 227 -0.98 7.61 2.70
N HIS A 228 -2.14 7.27 3.27
CA HIS A 228 -2.23 6.80 4.65
C HIS A 228 -1.43 5.50 4.88
N PHE A 229 -1.43 4.56 3.92
CA PHE A 229 -0.62 3.34 4.02
C PHE A 229 0.88 3.64 4.02
N LEU A 230 1.38 4.43 3.07
CA LEU A 230 2.80 4.78 3.01
C LEU A 230 3.25 5.58 4.25
N GLN A 231 2.39 6.43 4.81
CA GLN A 231 2.64 7.06 6.12
C GLN A 231 2.86 6.04 7.23
N LYS A 232 2.10 4.93 7.27
CA LYS A 232 2.30 3.86 8.27
C LYS A 232 3.58 3.06 8.04
N VAL A 233 3.96 2.84 6.77
CA VAL A 233 5.24 2.21 6.43
C VAL A 233 6.42 3.09 6.89
N VAL A 234 6.46 4.37 6.51
CA VAL A 234 7.54 5.29 6.89
C VAL A 234 7.61 5.53 8.40
N ALA A 235 6.46 5.60 9.09
CA ALA A 235 6.40 5.77 10.53
C ALA A 235 6.72 4.49 11.33
N SER A 236 6.94 3.35 10.66
CA SER A 236 7.36 2.12 11.30
C SER A 236 8.88 1.99 11.22
N GLY A 237 9.53 1.85 12.38
CA GLY A 237 10.96 1.52 12.47
C GLY A 237 11.91 2.44 11.68
N ASP A 238 13.11 1.91 11.45
CA ASP A 238 14.09 2.50 10.53
C ASP A 238 14.45 1.44 9.49
N HIS A 239 14.01 1.66 8.24
CA HIS A 239 14.28 0.78 7.11
C HIS A 239 15.04 1.53 6.03
N ALA A 240 16.02 0.86 5.41
CA ALA A 240 16.82 1.42 4.32
C ALA A 240 16.01 1.94 3.10
N TYR A 241 14.73 1.57 2.98
CA TYR A 241 13.83 2.06 1.94
C TYR A 241 13.03 3.31 2.33
N ASN A 242 13.04 3.75 3.60
CA ASN A 242 12.12 4.78 4.11
C ASN A 242 12.22 6.11 3.36
N ALA A 243 13.43 6.54 2.98
CA ALA A 243 13.61 7.73 2.14
C ALA A 243 12.87 7.63 0.79
N ARG A 244 12.88 6.45 0.16
CA ARG A 244 12.22 6.21 -1.14
C ARG A 244 10.72 6.00 -1.03
N VAL A 245 10.25 5.43 0.08
CA VAL A 245 8.82 5.39 0.41
C VAL A 245 8.31 6.82 0.70
N PHE A 246 9.14 7.67 1.30
CA PHE A 246 8.82 9.07 1.55
C PHE A 246 8.76 9.92 0.28
N ASP A 247 9.66 9.68 -0.69
CA ASP A 247 9.61 10.28 -2.03
C ASP A 247 8.23 9.98 -2.69
N ASP A 248 7.85 8.70 -2.78
CA ASP A 248 6.56 8.25 -3.33
C ASP A 248 5.35 8.79 -2.54
N LEU A 249 5.45 8.85 -1.21
CA LEU A 249 4.42 9.43 -0.34
C LEU A 249 4.19 10.92 -0.64
N GLY A 250 5.26 11.68 -0.85
CA GLY A 250 5.18 13.10 -1.20
C GLY A 250 4.47 13.31 -2.54
N GLU A 251 4.74 12.47 -3.53
CA GLU A 251 4.11 12.54 -4.84
C GLU A 251 2.63 12.10 -4.83
N ILE A 252 2.30 10.96 -4.21
CA ILE A 252 0.90 10.48 -4.14
C ILE A 252 0.02 11.45 -3.32
N THR A 253 0.57 12.07 -2.27
CA THR A 253 -0.13 13.09 -1.47
C THR A 253 -0.39 14.36 -2.27
N ARG A 254 0.58 14.82 -3.06
CA ARG A 254 0.42 15.97 -3.97
C ARG A 254 -0.66 15.72 -5.02
N SER A 255 -0.68 14.51 -5.59
CA SER A 255 -1.71 14.08 -6.55
C SER A 255 -3.10 14.03 -5.89
N HIS A 256 -3.20 13.42 -4.70
CA HIS A 256 -4.43 13.34 -3.92
C HIS A 256 -5.09 14.71 -3.70
N PHE A 257 -4.33 15.71 -3.21
CA PHE A 257 -4.90 17.04 -2.96
C PHE A 257 -5.29 17.78 -4.25
N LYS A 258 -4.54 17.62 -5.35
CA LYS A 258 -4.89 18.17 -6.67
C LYS A 258 -6.20 17.59 -7.20
N ASP A 259 -6.38 16.27 -7.08
CA ASP A 259 -7.61 15.59 -7.49
C ASP A 259 -8.79 15.95 -6.58
N LEU A 260 -8.56 16.06 -5.26
CA LEU A 260 -9.60 16.46 -4.30
C LEU A 260 -10.11 17.89 -4.58
N GLN A 261 -9.21 18.84 -4.85
CA GLN A 261 -9.58 20.21 -5.26
C GLN A 261 -10.37 20.21 -6.58
N THR A 262 -9.96 19.37 -7.54
CA THR A 262 -10.65 19.21 -8.84
C THR A 262 -12.06 18.68 -8.65
N LEU A 263 -12.24 17.65 -7.80
CA LEU A 263 -13.52 17.04 -7.48
C LEU A 263 -14.47 18.02 -6.78
N VAL A 264 -13.97 18.78 -5.79
CA VAL A 264 -14.76 19.82 -5.10
C VAL A 264 -15.20 20.92 -6.07
N ARG A 265 -14.32 21.34 -7.00
CA ARG A 265 -14.66 22.34 -8.02
C ARG A 265 -15.74 21.81 -8.99
N GLN A 266 -15.63 20.58 -9.45
CA GLN A 266 -16.62 19.97 -10.35
C GLN A 266 -17.99 19.85 -9.67
N ARG A 267 -18.05 19.40 -8.41
CA ARG A 267 -19.30 19.32 -7.65
C ARG A 267 -19.98 20.69 -7.52
N ARG A 268 -19.23 21.73 -7.16
CA ARG A 268 -19.77 23.10 -7.05
C ARG A 268 -20.35 23.62 -8.37
N LEU A 269 -19.73 23.30 -9.50
CA LEU A 269 -20.26 23.69 -10.81
C LEU A 269 -21.59 22.98 -11.12
N GLN A 270 -21.69 21.67 -10.85
CA GLN A 270 -22.92 20.91 -11.00
C GLN A 270 -24.05 21.43 -10.09
N GLU A 271 -23.73 21.83 -8.86
CA GLU A 271 -24.69 22.46 -7.93
C GLU A 271 -25.22 23.80 -8.48
N ILE A 272 -24.38 24.61 -9.13
CA ILE A 272 -24.78 25.90 -9.75
C ILE A 272 -25.64 25.67 -11.01
N GLU A 273 -25.28 24.70 -11.84
CA GLU A 273 -26.06 24.32 -13.03
C GLU A 273 -27.46 23.79 -12.66
N GLN A 274 -27.56 22.99 -11.59
CA GLN A 274 -28.84 22.49 -11.07
C GLN A 274 -29.66 23.56 -10.34
N ALA A 275 -29.02 24.55 -9.73
CA ALA A 275 -29.70 25.68 -9.08
C ALA A 275 -30.13 26.79 -10.05
N SER A 276 -29.76 26.71 -11.34
CA SER A 276 -30.14 27.68 -12.36
C SER A 276 -31.55 27.37 -12.88
N PRO A 277 -32.57 28.20 -12.62
CA PRO A 277 -33.92 27.93 -13.12
C PRO A 277 -33.95 28.01 -14.65
N GLN A 278 -34.47 26.96 -15.29
CA GLN A 278 -34.90 27.05 -16.69
C GLN A 278 -36.07 28.03 -16.78
N TYR A 279 -35.77 29.29 -17.09
CA TYR A 279 -36.79 30.22 -17.57
C TYR A 279 -37.38 29.63 -18.86
N PRO A 280 -38.71 29.48 -18.98
CA PRO A 280 -39.32 29.09 -20.23
C PRO A 280 -38.99 30.16 -21.28
N VAL A 281 -38.34 29.75 -22.37
CA VAL A 281 -38.19 30.61 -23.54
C VAL A 281 -39.57 30.75 -24.18
N TYR A 282 -40.31 31.77 -23.73
CA TYR A 282 -41.50 32.21 -24.44
C TYR A 282 -41.06 32.77 -25.79
N ASN A 283 -41.45 32.07 -26.87
CA ASN A 283 -41.39 32.61 -28.22
C ASN A 283 -42.35 33.81 -28.32
N MET A 284 -41.88 35.00 -27.96
CA MET A 284 -42.57 36.24 -28.35
C MET A 284 -42.42 36.43 -29.85
N GLN A 285 -43.56 36.41 -30.57
CA GLN A 285 -43.62 36.93 -31.92
C GLN A 285 -43.31 38.44 -31.90
N PRO A 286 -42.60 38.98 -32.90
CA PRO A 286 -42.23 40.38 -32.93
C PRO A 286 -43.40 41.26 -33.43
N GLN A 287 -44.32 41.59 -32.53
CA GLN A 287 -45.22 42.74 -32.69
C GLN A 287 -45.23 43.58 -31.40
N ASP A 288 -45.35 44.91 -31.58
CA ASP A 288 -45.51 45.95 -30.55
C ASP A 288 -44.29 46.35 -29.67
N THR A 289 -43.15 46.62 -30.31
CA THR A 289 -41.98 47.31 -29.71
C THR A 289 -42.10 48.85 -29.61
N GLN A 290 -43.32 49.42 -29.49
CA GLN A 290 -43.53 50.88 -29.59
C GLN A 290 -43.78 51.66 -28.28
N PHE A 291 -44.03 51.01 -27.13
CA PHE A 291 -44.52 51.73 -25.92
C PHE A 291 -43.59 51.79 -24.68
N TYR A 292 -42.41 51.17 -24.68
CA TYR A 292 -41.57 51.09 -23.47
C TYR A 292 -40.40 52.09 -23.37
N ASN A 293 -40.22 53.01 -24.31
CA ASN A 293 -39.04 53.91 -24.35
C ASN A 293 -39.17 55.26 -23.62
N THR A 294 -40.32 55.57 -23.00
CA THR A 294 -40.56 56.92 -22.42
C THR A 294 -40.29 57.03 -20.91
N GLN A 295 -39.92 55.95 -20.21
CA GLN A 295 -39.71 55.98 -18.74
C GLN A 295 -38.25 55.97 -18.24
N GLN A 296 -37.26 55.59 -19.06
CA GLN A 296 -35.86 55.49 -18.58
C GLN A 296 -35.04 56.80 -18.68
N GLN A 297 -35.47 57.80 -19.45
CA GLN A 297 -34.69 59.04 -19.65
C GLN A 297 -34.75 60.07 -18.49
N LYS A 298 -35.45 59.80 -17.38
CA LYS A 298 -35.58 60.74 -16.25
C LYS A 298 -34.69 60.46 -15.02
N GLN A 299 -33.78 59.49 -15.05
CA GLN A 299 -32.92 59.15 -13.89
C GLN A 299 -31.42 59.41 -14.05
N GLN A 300 -30.93 59.94 -15.19
CA GLN A 300 -29.48 60.12 -15.42
C GLN A 300 -28.94 61.55 -15.25
N THR A 301 -29.75 62.52 -14.80
CA THR A 301 -29.38 63.95 -14.83
C THR A 301 -28.81 64.54 -13.54
N ASN A 302 -28.35 63.74 -12.55
CA ASN A 302 -28.06 64.25 -11.20
C ASN A 302 -26.71 63.83 -10.55
N TYR A 303 -25.69 63.44 -11.34
CA TYR A 303 -24.37 63.01 -10.78
C TYR A 303 -23.14 63.71 -11.36
N TYR A 304 -23.27 64.95 -11.84
CA TYR A 304 -22.13 65.80 -12.21
C TYR A 304 -22.21 67.21 -11.61
N GLN A 305 -22.00 67.34 -10.31
CA GLN A 305 -21.57 68.62 -9.72
C GLN A 305 -20.89 68.44 -8.34
N THR A 306 -19.56 68.40 -8.35
CA THR A 306 -18.67 69.27 -7.53
C THR A 306 -17.20 68.96 -7.83
N GLY A 307 -16.43 70.04 -8.01
CA GLY A 307 -14.98 70.01 -8.21
C GLY A 307 -14.16 70.02 -6.91
N PRO A 308 -12.83 70.19 -7.01
CA PRO A 308 -11.88 69.67 -6.01
C PRO A 308 -11.60 70.62 -4.84
N VAL A 309 -11.12 70.04 -3.74
CA VAL A 309 -10.45 70.76 -2.62
C VAL A 309 -9.14 70.03 -2.29
N GLN A 310 -8.07 70.80 -2.06
CA GLN A 310 -6.70 70.31 -1.84
C GLN A 310 -6.33 70.29 -0.35
N GLN A 311 -5.69 69.19 0.10
CA GLN A 311 -4.64 69.12 1.15
C GLN A 311 -5.00 69.59 2.60
N PRO A 312 -4.15 69.35 3.64
CA PRO A 312 -2.79 68.78 3.66
C PRO A 312 -2.56 67.57 4.60
N LEU A 313 -1.32 67.05 4.61
CA LEU A 313 -0.82 66.03 5.54
C LEU A 313 -0.67 66.55 6.98
N PRO A 314 -0.61 65.63 7.96
CA PRO A 314 0.28 65.79 9.11
C PRO A 314 1.33 64.67 9.18
N THR A 315 2.59 65.08 9.40
CA THR A 315 3.70 64.22 9.82
C THR A 315 3.66 63.95 11.33
N SER A 316 3.90 62.71 11.75
CA SER A 316 4.51 62.43 13.05
C SER A 316 5.31 61.14 12.97
N GLY A 317 6.54 61.17 13.50
CA GLY A 317 7.46 60.03 13.43
C GLY A 317 7.42 59.18 14.69
N TYR A 318 7.90 57.94 14.57
CA TYR A 318 8.35 57.15 15.71
C TYR A 318 9.74 56.58 15.41
N SER A 319 10.69 56.91 16.27
CA SER A 319 12.01 56.29 16.34
C SER A 319 11.92 54.97 17.12
N GLY A 320 12.77 54.00 16.75
CA GLY A 320 12.77 52.68 17.38
C GLY A 320 13.98 51.86 16.93
N GLN A 321 15.14 52.13 17.51
CA GLN A 321 16.34 51.32 17.31
C GLN A 321 16.12 49.91 17.86
N TYR A 322 16.55 48.88 17.14
CA TYR A 322 16.96 47.61 17.77
C TYR A 322 18.32 47.18 17.25
N GLN A 323 19.17 46.76 18.19
CA GLN A 323 20.60 46.56 17.99
C GLN A 323 20.89 45.20 17.34
N SER A 324 21.84 45.20 16.40
CA SER A 324 22.65 44.01 16.09
C SER A 324 23.70 43.84 17.20
N GLY A 325 23.83 42.64 17.79
CA GLY A 325 24.85 42.40 18.80
C GLY A 325 24.94 40.97 19.35
N ARG A 326 26.14 40.38 19.19
CA ARG A 326 26.66 39.11 19.78
C ARG A 326 26.07 37.79 19.22
N MET A 327 26.85 36.81 18.76
CA MET A 327 28.14 36.22 19.21
C MET A 327 28.10 35.62 20.62
N TYR A 328 27.84 34.31 20.69
CA TYR A 328 28.83 33.31 21.16
C TYR A 328 28.60 31.98 20.42
#